data_AF-A0A1X1QI11-F1
#
_entry.id   AF-A0A1X1QI11-F1
#
_cell.length_a   1.000
_cell.length_b   1.000
_cell.length_c   1.000
_cell.angle_alpha   90.00
_cell.angle_beta   90.00
_cell.angle_gamma   90.00
#
_symmetry.space_group_name_H-M   'P 1'
#
loop_
_entity.id
_entity.type
_entity.pdbx_description
1 polymer ?
#
loop_
_entity_poly.entity_id
_entity_poly.type
_entity_poly.pdbx_seq_one_letter_code
_entity_poly.pdbx_strand_id
1 'polypeptide(L)'
;MPRLCRWPPILKEGLCLSGPFDNSPQDRWEGHEVQRKSILDFISNENIKNVVFLSGDVHVAFAFKLIKTDNQQVIARQITSSAFNWGIGLNDCNFGQTSPLKGTNGAYKPESLTGKFITKDNFCRVVVDEGKVMVNFYDAKSGESLRYFDFSLE
;
A
#
# COMPACT_ATOMS: atom_id res chain seq x y z
N MET A 1 25.12 -12.87 -7.53
CA MET A 1 25.06 -11.49 -8.06
C MET A 1 23.59 -11.10 -8.18
N PRO A 2 23.09 -10.07 -7.49
CA PRO A 2 21.69 -9.69 -7.61
C PRO A 2 21.47 -8.98 -8.96
N ARG A 3 20.53 -9.46 -9.75
CA ARG A 3 20.16 -8.86 -11.04
C ARG A 3 19.51 -7.50 -10.73
N LEU A 4 20.18 -6.41 -11.10
CA LEU A 4 19.60 -5.07 -11.13
C LEU A 4 18.33 -5.08 -11.97
N CYS A 5 17.29 -4.41 -11.47
CA CYS A 5 16.05 -4.14 -12.18
C CYS A 5 16.35 -3.61 -13.59
N ARG A 6 15.87 -4.31 -14.62
CA ARG A 6 16.15 -4.04 -16.05
C ARG A 6 15.23 -3.01 -16.71
N TRP A 7 14.45 -2.26 -15.94
CA TRP A 7 13.44 -1.35 -16.48
C TRP A 7 13.84 0.11 -16.24
N PRO A 8 13.64 1.00 -17.23
CA PRO A 8 14.02 2.40 -17.09
C PRO A 8 13.23 3.04 -15.93
N PRO A 9 13.87 3.95 -15.15
CA PRO A 9 13.24 4.55 -13.98
C PRO A 9 12.16 5.53 -14.46
N ILE A 10 10.90 5.13 -14.40
CA ILE A 10 9.76 5.99 -14.73
C ILE A 10 9.06 6.32 -13.40
N LEU A 11 9.28 7.55 -12.95
CA LEU A 11 8.58 8.26 -11.86
C LEU A 11 8.61 7.58 -10.48
N LYS A 12 9.61 7.95 -9.68
CA LYS A 12 9.74 7.58 -8.26
C LYS A 12 8.78 8.37 -7.36
N GLU A 13 7.49 8.44 -7.65
CA GLU A 13 6.55 9.25 -6.84
C GLU A 13 5.19 8.59 -6.66
N GLY A 14 4.80 8.28 -5.41
CA GLY A 14 3.54 7.65 -5.03
C GLY A 14 3.42 6.16 -5.40
N LEU A 15 2.39 5.50 -4.88
CA LEU A 15 1.99 4.12 -5.20
C LEU A 15 1.65 4.01 -6.70
N CYS A 16 2.66 3.98 -7.56
CA CYS A 16 2.58 4.12 -9.01
C CYS A 16 3.11 2.87 -9.70
N LEU A 17 2.24 2.12 -10.36
CA LEU A 17 2.61 0.95 -11.15
C LEU A 17 3.19 1.36 -12.50
N SER A 18 4.51 1.54 -12.59
CA SER A 18 5.17 1.73 -13.90
C SER A 18 5.59 0.38 -14.48
N GLY A 19 4.86 -0.12 -15.50
CA GLY A 19 5.20 -1.32 -16.26
C GLY A 19 4.36 -1.47 -17.55
N PRO A 20 4.81 -2.25 -18.54
CA PRO A 20 4.21 -2.33 -19.89
C PRO A 20 2.84 -3.06 -19.96
N PHE A 21 2.22 -3.37 -18.82
CA PHE A 21 0.99 -4.17 -18.72
C PHE A 21 -0.22 -3.39 -18.21
N ASP A 22 -0.17 -2.05 -18.19
CA ASP A 22 -1.37 -1.25 -17.97
C ASP A 22 -1.31 0.12 -18.63
N ASN A 23 -2.32 0.40 -19.45
CA ASN A 23 -2.54 1.67 -20.13
C ASN A 23 -3.74 2.43 -19.56
N SER A 24 -4.31 2.04 -18.42
CA SER A 24 -5.37 2.80 -17.77
C SER A 24 -5.09 3.05 -16.29
N PRO A 25 -4.20 4.02 -15.96
CA PRO A 25 -4.16 4.58 -14.60
C PRO A 25 -5.55 5.02 -14.11
N GLN A 26 -6.49 5.29 -15.03
CA GLN A 26 -7.89 5.65 -14.76
C GLN A 26 -8.73 4.56 -14.08
N ASP A 27 -8.30 3.29 -14.06
CA ASP A 27 -9.04 2.21 -13.35
C ASP A 27 -8.48 1.96 -11.94
N ARG A 28 -7.38 2.62 -11.59
CA ARG A 28 -6.65 2.36 -10.35
C ARG A 28 -6.71 3.53 -9.40
N TRP A 29 -6.47 3.22 -8.12
CA TRP A 29 -6.31 4.22 -7.06
C TRP A 29 -5.27 5.30 -7.40
N GLU A 30 -4.32 5.02 -8.30
CA GLU A 30 -3.32 5.98 -8.76
C GLU A 30 -3.86 7.08 -9.68
N GLY A 31 -4.87 6.81 -10.53
CA GLY A 31 -5.41 7.78 -11.49
C GLY A 31 -6.54 8.65 -10.96
N HIS A 32 -7.08 8.35 -9.78
CA HIS A 32 -8.15 9.13 -9.15
C HIS A 32 -7.62 10.13 -8.12
N GLU A 33 -6.64 10.94 -8.51
CA GLU A 33 -5.92 11.86 -7.60
C GLU A 33 -6.85 12.81 -6.83
N VAL A 34 -7.82 13.40 -7.52
CA VAL A 34 -8.77 14.37 -6.93
C VAL A 34 -9.69 13.68 -5.91
N GLN A 35 -10.26 12.54 -6.27
CA GLN A 35 -11.16 11.77 -5.40
C GLN A 35 -10.39 11.24 -4.18
N ARG A 36 -9.20 10.67 -4.41
CA ARG A 36 -8.30 10.20 -3.34
C ARG A 36 -7.98 11.32 -2.37
N LYS A 37 -7.58 12.50 -2.86
CA LYS A 37 -7.30 13.65 -2.01
C LYS A 37 -8.54 14.09 -1.23
N SER A 38 -9.71 14.14 -1.88
CA SER A 38 -10.97 14.49 -1.21
C SER A 38 -11.30 13.55 -0.05
N ILE A 39 -11.10 12.23 -0.21
CA ILE A 39 -11.34 11.24 0.84
C ILE A 39 -10.35 11.45 2.00
N LEU A 40 -9.07 11.64 1.70
CA LEU A 40 -8.03 11.84 2.72
C LEU A 40 -8.22 13.14 3.50
N ASP A 41 -8.56 14.23 2.79
CA ASP A 41 -8.86 15.52 3.41
C ASP A 41 -10.09 15.41 4.31
N PHE A 42 -11.13 14.69 3.88
CA PHE A 42 -12.31 14.48 4.72
C PHE A 42 -11.97 13.70 6.00
N ILE A 43 -11.22 12.60 5.88
CA ILE A 43 -10.74 11.84 7.05
C ILE A 43 -9.95 12.74 7.99
N SER A 44 -9.05 13.56 7.46
CA SER A 44 -8.24 14.48 8.26
C SER A 44 -9.07 15.59 8.91
N ASN A 45 -9.98 16.22 8.18
CA ASN A 45 -10.74 17.39 8.63
C ASN A 45 -11.79 17.02 9.68
N GLU A 46 -12.44 15.86 9.51
CA GLU A 46 -13.43 15.34 10.45
C GLU A 46 -12.79 14.54 11.59
N ASN A 47 -11.45 14.47 11.64
CA ASN A 47 -10.68 13.74 12.65
C ASN A 47 -11.14 12.27 12.82
N ILE A 48 -11.40 11.61 11.69
CA ILE A 48 -11.81 10.20 11.68
C ILE A 48 -10.57 9.35 11.97
N LYS A 49 -10.54 8.77 13.16
CA LYS A 49 -9.42 7.94 13.61
C LYS A 49 -9.50 6.52 13.07
N ASN A 50 -8.38 5.81 13.14
CA ASN A 50 -8.31 4.36 13.00
C ASN A 50 -8.80 3.81 11.63
N VAL A 51 -8.63 4.60 10.56
CA VAL A 51 -9.02 4.20 9.21
C VAL A 51 -8.03 3.19 8.63
N VAL A 52 -8.57 2.06 8.16
CA VAL A 52 -7.81 1.00 7.46
C VAL A 52 -8.49 0.69 6.13
N PHE A 53 -7.79 0.94 5.02
CA PHE A 53 -8.20 0.50 3.69
C PHE A 53 -7.73 -0.92 3.44
N LEU A 54 -8.66 -1.79 3.07
CA LEU A 54 -8.37 -3.13 2.59
C LEU A 54 -8.54 -3.15 1.08
N SER A 55 -7.52 -3.58 0.35
CA SER A 55 -7.55 -3.63 -1.11
C SER A 55 -6.99 -4.93 -1.66
N GLY A 56 -7.43 -5.27 -2.86
CA GLY A 56 -6.88 -6.34 -3.70
C GLY A 56 -6.47 -5.78 -5.06
N ASP A 57 -6.69 -6.57 -6.11
CA ASP A 57 -6.39 -6.26 -7.53
C ASP A 57 -4.89 -6.15 -7.86
N VAL A 58 -4.13 -5.42 -7.05
CA VAL A 58 -2.68 -5.38 -7.14
C VAL A 58 -2.13 -6.74 -6.68
N HIS A 59 -1.57 -7.50 -7.63
CA HIS A 59 -1.13 -8.90 -7.49
C HIS A 59 0.16 -9.09 -6.64
N VAL A 60 0.30 -8.35 -5.54
CA VAL A 60 1.36 -8.42 -4.52
C VAL A 60 0.77 -8.05 -3.16
N ALA A 61 1.38 -8.50 -2.07
CA ALA A 61 0.98 -8.08 -0.72
C ALA A 61 1.92 -7.02 -0.14
N PHE A 62 1.33 -5.99 0.47
CA PHE A 62 2.03 -4.92 1.17
C PHE A 62 1.08 -4.15 2.08
N ALA A 63 1.65 -3.36 2.98
CA ALA A 63 0.93 -2.42 3.81
C ALA A 63 1.74 -1.16 4.07
N PHE A 64 1.04 -0.04 4.16
CA PHE A 64 1.60 1.28 4.44
C PHE A 64 0.74 2.00 5.47
N LYS A 65 1.35 2.88 6.25
CA LYS A 65 0.63 3.97 6.92
C LYS A 65 0.78 5.23 6.08
N LEU A 66 -0.28 6.01 6.00
CA LEU A 66 -0.30 7.29 5.31
C LEU A 66 -0.28 8.41 6.33
N ILE A 67 0.75 9.25 6.24
CA ILE A 67 1.04 10.30 7.21
C ILE A 67 0.77 11.65 6.57
N LYS A 68 0.08 12.52 7.28
CA LYS A 68 -0.05 13.93 6.92
C LYS A 68 1.23 14.66 7.30
N THR A 69 1.81 15.38 6.34
CA THR A 69 3.18 15.89 6.48
C THR A 69 3.31 17.09 7.42
N ASP A 70 2.25 17.88 7.59
CA ASP A 70 2.24 19.09 8.43
C ASP A 70 2.32 18.78 9.94
N ASN A 71 1.66 17.72 10.39
CA ASN A 71 1.50 17.38 11.81
C ASN A 71 1.94 15.95 12.16
N GLN A 72 2.44 15.18 11.17
CA GLN A 72 2.87 13.79 11.33
C GLN A 72 1.76 12.83 11.80
N GLN A 73 0.49 13.21 11.64
CA GLN A 73 -0.66 12.36 12.00
C GLN A 73 -0.81 11.20 11.01
N VAL A 74 -1.08 10.00 11.53
CA VAL A 74 -1.50 8.86 10.69
C VAL A 74 -2.95 9.03 10.31
N ILE A 75 -3.21 9.26 9.03
CA ILE A 75 -4.56 9.52 8.49
C ILE A 75 -5.26 8.20 8.14
N ALA A 76 -4.53 7.27 7.55
CA ALA A 76 -5.05 5.96 7.21
C ALA A 76 -3.93 4.93 7.14
N ARG A 77 -4.29 3.66 7.17
CA ARG A 77 -3.41 2.55 6.82
C ARG A 77 -3.99 1.82 5.63
N GLN A 78 -3.15 1.34 4.73
CA GLN A 78 -3.56 0.50 3.60
C GLN A 78 -2.97 -0.88 3.79
N ILE A 79 -3.79 -1.91 3.59
CA ILE A 79 -3.38 -3.31 3.56
C ILE A 79 -3.85 -3.87 2.22
N THR A 80 -2.89 -4.27 1.40
CA THR A 80 -3.13 -4.88 0.09
C THR A 80 -2.74 -6.34 0.16
N SER A 81 -3.63 -7.23 -0.26
CA SER A 81 -3.42 -8.67 -0.33
C SER A 81 -4.04 -9.21 -1.61
N SER A 82 -3.45 -10.24 -2.19
CA SER A 82 -3.99 -10.87 -3.40
C SER A 82 -3.72 -12.36 -3.42
N ALA A 83 -4.79 -13.13 -3.58
CA ALA A 83 -4.77 -14.60 -3.63
C ALA A 83 -4.06 -15.15 -4.86
N PHE A 84 -3.90 -14.33 -5.90
CA PHE A 84 -3.27 -14.73 -7.15
C PHE A 84 -2.15 -13.76 -7.49
N ASN A 85 -0.91 -14.17 -7.38
CA ASN A 85 0.19 -13.47 -8.02
C ASN A 85 0.36 -14.06 -9.42
N TRP A 86 -0.13 -13.35 -10.45
CA TRP A 86 -0.04 -13.80 -11.84
C TRP A 86 1.39 -13.92 -12.39
N GLY A 87 2.42 -13.71 -11.56
CA GLY A 87 3.81 -13.83 -11.98
C GLY A 87 4.27 -12.69 -12.89
N ILE A 88 3.47 -11.62 -13.00
CA ILE A 88 3.74 -10.43 -13.84
C ILE A 88 4.92 -9.58 -13.33
N GLY A 89 5.59 -10.02 -12.27
CA GLY A 89 6.86 -9.44 -11.82
C GLY A 89 6.72 -8.13 -11.03
N LEU A 90 5.50 -7.77 -10.59
CA LEU A 90 5.31 -6.64 -9.67
C LEU A 90 6.13 -6.85 -8.39
N ASN A 91 6.88 -5.83 -8.03
CA ASN A 91 7.73 -5.83 -6.84
C ASN A 91 7.88 -4.39 -6.32
N ASP A 92 8.71 -4.22 -5.29
CA ASP A 92 8.97 -2.95 -4.62
C ASP A 92 9.44 -1.81 -5.55
N CYS A 93 10.11 -2.11 -6.66
CA CYS A 93 10.53 -1.07 -7.61
C CYS A 93 9.38 -0.49 -8.45
N ASN A 94 8.23 -1.17 -8.47
CA ASN A 94 7.03 -0.72 -9.17
C ASN A 94 6.12 0.15 -8.28
N PHE A 95 6.58 0.62 -7.12
CA PHE A 95 5.76 1.45 -6.22
C PHE A 95 6.62 2.48 -5.48
N GLY A 96 6.20 3.74 -5.46
CA GLY A 96 6.82 4.79 -4.66
C GLY A 96 6.47 4.63 -3.19
N GLN A 97 7.39 4.04 -2.42
CA GLN A 97 7.19 3.72 -1.00
C GLN A 97 7.50 4.88 -0.05
N THR A 98 8.24 5.88 -0.52
CA THR A 98 8.77 6.98 0.32
C THR A 98 8.42 8.36 -0.19
N SER A 99 7.95 8.45 -1.43
CA SER A 99 7.62 9.71 -2.07
C SER A 99 6.18 10.10 -1.76
N PRO A 100 5.87 11.40 -1.66
CA PRO A 100 4.51 11.84 -1.39
C PRO A 100 3.49 11.33 -2.41
N LEU A 101 2.23 11.23 -1.98
CA LEU A 101 1.14 10.87 -2.86
C LEU A 101 0.98 11.91 -3.97
N LYS A 102 0.94 11.43 -5.21
CA LYS A 102 0.68 12.25 -6.40
C LYS A 102 -0.63 13.03 -6.27
N GLY A 103 -0.64 14.27 -6.74
CA GLY A 103 -1.82 15.15 -6.70
C GLY A 103 -2.10 15.77 -5.34
N THR A 104 -1.22 15.60 -4.34
CA THR A 104 -1.43 16.11 -2.98
C THR A 104 -0.50 17.27 -2.60
N ASN A 105 0.38 17.73 -3.52
CA ASN A 105 1.42 18.75 -3.24
C ASN A 105 2.26 18.43 -1.99
N GLY A 106 2.53 17.15 -1.73
CA GLY A 106 3.31 16.73 -0.58
C GLY A 106 2.53 16.60 0.73
N ALA A 107 1.20 16.81 0.74
CA ALA A 107 0.40 16.78 1.97
C ALA A 107 0.35 15.39 2.63
N TYR A 108 0.46 14.32 1.85
CA TYR A 108 0.39 12.95 2.35
C TYR A 108 1.56 12.11 1.88
N LYS A 109 2.20 11.39 2.81
CA LYS A 109 3.38 10.56 2.56
C LYS A 109 3.19 9.14 3.09
N PRO A 110 3.42 8.10 2.27
CA PRO A 110 3.38 6.72 2.72
C PRO A 110 4.65 6.36 3.51
N GLU A 111 4.49 5.47 4.50
CA GLU A 111 5.58 4.78 5.18
C GLU A 111 5.27 3.28 5.24
N SER A 112 6.24 2.46 4.82
CA SER A 112 6.06 1.01 4.70
C SER A 112 5.94 0.34 6.06
N LEU A 113 4.88 -0.47 6.24
CA LEU A 113 4.70 -1.35 7.39
C LEU A 113 5.19 -2.78 7.08
N THR A 114 5.12 -3.17 5.82
CA THR A 114 5.51 -4.53 5.38
C THR A 114 6.97 -4.59 4.94
N GLY A 115 7.64 -3.47 4.70
CA GLY A 115 8.99 -3.47 4.11
C GLY A 115 8.95 -3.96 2.66
N LYS A 116 9.72 -5.01 2.35
CA LYS A 116 9.70 -5.64 1.01
C LYS A 116 8.33 -6.27 0.71
N PHE A 117 7.88 -6.08 -0.52
CA PHE A 117 6.61 -6.60 -1.01
C PHE A 117 6.63 -8.12 -1.06
N ILE A 118 5.47 -8.72 -0.83
CA ILE A 118 5.29 -10.17 -0.91
C ILE A 118 4.82 -10.50 -2.33
N THR A 119 5.68 -11.16 -3.09
CA THR A 119 5.44 -11.52 -4.51
C THR A 119 5.04 -12.99 -4.67
N LYS A 120 4.24 -13.49 -3.72
CA LYS A 120 3.66 -14.85 -3.72
C LYS A 120 2.14 -14.75 -3.68
N ASP A 121 1.47 -15.81 -4.10
CA ASP A 121 0.04 -16.02 -3.82
C ASP A 121 -0.17 -15.92 -2.30
N ASN A 122 -1.06 -15.04 -1.85
CA ASN A 122 -1.22 -14.80 -0.42
C ASN A 122 -2.66 -14.47 -0.04
N PHE A 123 -2.98 -14.64 1.24
CA PHE A 123 -4.14 -14.00 1.86
C PHE A 123 -3.71 -13.29 3.13
N CYS A 124 -4.53 -12.35 3.59
CA CYS A 124 -4.26 -11.59 4.79
C CYS A 124 -5.33 -11.90 5.85
N ARG A 125 -4.88 -12.13 7.09
CA ARG A 125 -5.73 -12.12 8.27
C ARG A 125 -5.52 -10.81 9.00
N VAL A 126 -6.60 -10.08 9.21
CA VAL A 126 -6.63 -8.88 10.06
C VAL A 126 -7.45 -9.21 11.29
N VAL A 127 -6.86 -9.06 12.47
CA VAL A 127 -7.54 -9.24 13.76
C VAL A 127 -7.51 -7.92 14.48
N VAL A 128 -8.67 -7.48 14.96
CA VAL A 128 -8.79 -6.30 15.82
C VAL A 128 -9.12 -6.81 17.21
N ASP A 129 -8.27 -6.51 18.17
CA ASP A 129 -8.41 -6.98 19.55
C ASP A 129 -7.78 -5.97 20.52
N GLU A 130 -8.46 -5.70 21.64
CA GLU A 130 -7.98 -4.81 22.71
C GLU A 130 -7.32 -3.49 22.25
N GLY A 131 -7.90 -2.82 21.24
CA GLY A 131 -7.35 -1.55 20.71
C GLY A 131 -6.09 -1.73 19.86
N LYS A 132 -5.83 -2.95 19.39
CA LYS A 132 -4.70 -3.29 18.52
C LYS A 132 -5.22 -3.94 17.24
N VAL A 133 -4.55 -3.67 16.12
CA VAL A 133 -4.77 -4.37 14.87
C VAL A 133 -3.56 -5.21 14.56
N MET A 134 -3.77 -6.51 14.46
CA MET A 134 -2.76 -7.50 14.10
C MET A 134 -2.99 -7.94 12.66
N VAL A 135 -1.95 -7.85 11.85
CA VAL A 135 -2.00 -8.15 10.43
C VAL A 135 -1.00 -9.25 10.15
N ASN A 136 -1.47 -10.34 9.54
CA ASN A 136 -0.59 -11.40 9.08
C ASN A 136 -0.91 -11.81 7.64
N PHE A 137 0.10 -11.78 6.78
CA PHE A 137 0.03 -12.33 5.45
C PHE A 137 0.46 -13.79 5.47
N TYR A 138 -0.28 -14.64 4.79
CA TYR A 138 -0.03 -16.07 4.68
C TYR A 138 0.16 -16.49 3.23
N ASP A 139 1.01 -17.48 3.00
CA ASP A 139 1.09 -18.16 1.72
C ASP A 139 -0.23 -18.86 1.44
N ALA A 140 -0.82 -18.62 0.26
CA ALA A 140 -2.14 -19.14 -0.05
C ALA A 140 -2.19 -20.67 -0.17
N LYS A 141 -1.04 -21.32 -0.44
CA LYS A 141 -0.97 -22.78 -0.64
C LYS A 141 -0.57 -23.50 0.63
N SER A 142 0.49 -23.05 1.29
CA SER A 142 1.00 -23.71 2.50
C SER A 142 0.33 -23.24 3.79
N GLY A 143 -0.30 -22.06 3.80
CA GLY A 143 -0.77 -21.42 5.01
C GLY A 143 0.37 -20.92 5.92
N GLU A 144 1.61 -20.90 5.43
CA GLU A 144 2.76 -20.40 6.18
C GLU A 144 2.66 -18.89 6.38
N SER A 145 2.99 -18.42 7.58
CA SER A 145 3.09 -16.99 7.89
C SER A 145 4.23 -16.33 7.12
N LEU A 146 3.90 -15.45 6.17
CA LEU A 146 4.86 -14.71 5.35
C LEU A 146 5.32 -13.41 6.02
N ARG A 147 4.40 -12.68 6.66
CA ARG A 147 4.72 -11.43 7.35
C ARG A 147 3.66 -11.02 8.35
N TYR A 148 4.11 -10.80 9.58
CA TYR A 148 3.32 -10.25 10.67
C TYR A 148 3.77 -8.83 11.00
N PHE A 149 2.80 -7.96 11.30
CA PHE A 149 3.02 -6.68 11.98
C PHE A 149 1.74 -6.29 12.71
N ASP A 150 1.86 -5.33 13.62
CA ASP A 150 0.71 -4.81 14.34
C ASP A 150 0.83 -3.30 14.60
N PHE A 151 -0.28 -2.69 14.96
CA PHE A 151 -0.35 -1.29 15.35
C PHE A 151 -1.49 -1.05 16.34
N SER A 152 -1.30 -0.07 17.22
CA SER A 152 -2.34 0.38 18.14
C SER A 152 -3.33 1.33 17.47
N LEU A 153 -4.56 1.29 17.95
CA LEU A 153 -5.62 2.25 17.65
C LEU A 153 -5.55 3.42 18.65
N GLU A 154 -5.85 4.62 18.16
CA GLU A 154 -5.81 5.90 18.91
C GLU A 154 -7.19 6.46 19.26
#